data_AF-A0A9E4ED16-F1
#
_entry.id   AF-A0A9E4ED16-F1
#
_cell.length_a   1.000
_cell.length_b   1.000
_cell.length_c   1.000
_cell.angle_alpha   90.00
_cell.angle_beta   90.00
_cell.angle_gamma   90.00
#
_symmetry.space_group_name_H-M   'P 1'
#
loop_
_entity.id
_entity.type
_entity.pdbx_description
1 polymer ?
#
loop_
_entity_poly.entity_id
_entity_poly.type
_entity_poly.pdbx_seq_one_letter_code
_entity_poly.pdbx_strand_id
1 'polypeptide(L)'
;AAWHTLDDGGNPNDPRLQPLLERIAKEETDPRLRQNALDLIAATRKVEDQKEMLLGQKAHTFSGRCDWCGTSNVQVSYDYETEFEANGTKRFALVCEACESV
;
A
#
# COMPACT_ATOMS: atom_id res chain seq x y z
N ALA A 1 26.42 -10.97 -25.85
CA ALA A 1 25.38 -10.88 -24.81
C ALA A 1 24.09 -10.43 -25.48
N ALA A 2 22.98 -11.13 -25.23
CA ALA A 2 21.65 -10.70 -25.69
C ALA A 2 21.02 -9.90 -24.55
N TRP A 3 20.98 -8.59 -24.70
CA TRP A 3 20.31 -7.69 -23.76
C TRP A 3 18.82 -7.70 -24.12
N HIS A 4 18.00 -8.34 -23.29
CA HIS A 4 16.55 -8.25 -23.42
C HIS A 4 16.07 -6.99 -22.70
N THR A 5 15.60 -5.99 -23.46
CA THR A 5 14.64 -5.02 -22.93
C THR A 5 13.28 -5.69 -22.90
N LEU A 6 12.61 -5.68 -21.75
CA LEU A 6 11.22 -6.10 -21.67
C LEU A 6 10.38 -5.14 -22.53
N ASP A 7 9.52 -5.67 -23.40
CA ASP A 7 8.67 -4.86 -24.28
C ASP A 7 7.70 -3.95 -23.51
N ASP A 8 7.38 -4.32 -22.27
CA ASP A 8 6.52 -3.55 -21.36
C ASP A 8 7.30 -2.52 -20.50
N GLY A 9 8.63 -2.45 -20.64
CA GLY A 9 9.49 -1.61 -19.81
C GLY A 9 9.67 -2.09 -18.36
N GLY A 10 9.11 -3.25 -18.01
CA GLY A 10 9.13 -3.82 -16.66
C GLY A 10 8.23 -3.10 -15.65
N ASN A 11 8.18 -3.62 -14.42
CA ASN A 11 7.47 -2.99 -13.29
C ASN A 11 8.48 -2.29 -12.37
N PRO A 12 8.57 -0.94 -12.39
CA PRO A 12 9.48 -0.19 -11.53
C PRO A 12 9.18 -0.34 -10.03
N ASN A 13 7.96 -0.75 -9.69
CA ASN A 13 7.48 -0.92 -8.32
C ASN A 13 7.51 -2.39 -7.86
N ASP A 14 8.18 -3.28 -8.59
CA ASP A 14 8.33 -4.68 -8.18
C ASP A 14 9.08 -4.77 -6.84
N PRO A 15 8.52 -5.39 -5.79
CA PRO A 15 9.18 -5.51 -4.49
C PRO A 15 10.56 -6.20 -4.55
N ARG A 16 10.78 -7.03 -5.57
CA ARG A 16 12.05 -7.72 -5.81
C ARG A 16 13.17 -6.77 -6.29
N LEU A 17 12.82 -5.59 -6.80
CA LEU A 17 13.80 -4.56 -7.19
C LEU A 17 14.44 -3.89 -5.98
N GLN A 18 13.71 -3.72 -4.88
CA GLN A 18 14.18 -3.03 -3.68
C GLN A 18 15.56 -3.52 -3.19
N PRO A 19 15.78 -4.82 -2.90
CA PRO A 19 17.09 -5.31 -2.44
C PRO A 19 18.19 -5.18 -3.50
N LEU A 20 17.83 -5.19 -4.79
CA LEU A 20 18.78 -5.02 -5.89
C LEU A 20 19.24 -3.55 -5.99
N LEU A 21 18.30 -2.61 -5.90
CA LEU A 21 18.58 -1.18 -5.90
C LEU A 21 19.42 -0.77 -4.69
N GLU A 22 19.13 -1.32 -3.51
CA GLU A 22 19.92 -1.08 -2.29
C GLU A 22 21.36 -1.58 -2.43
N ARG A 23 21.56 -2.76 -3.04
CA ARG A 23 22.89 -3.28 -3.33
C ARG A 23 23.63 -2.38 -4.32
N ILE A 24 22.98 -1.97 -5.41
CA ILE A 24 23.56 -1.04 -6.40
C ILE A 24 23.94 0.29 -5.74
N ALA A 25 23.05 0.86 -4.93
CA ALA A 25 23.33 2.12 -4.23
C ALA A 25 24.57 2.06 -3.32
N LYS A 26 24.89 0.87 -2.78
CA LYS A 26 26.02 0.65 -1.87
C LYS A 26 27.33 0.30 -2.59
N GLU A 27 27.25 -0.54 -3.63
CA GLU A 27 28.41 -1.21 -4.22
C GLU A 27 28.81 -0.62 -5.59
N GLU A 28 27.91 0.10 -6.27
CA GLU A 28 28.18 0.64 -7.60
C GLU A 28 29.21 1.79 -7.56
N THR A 29 30.17 1.69 -8.48
CA THR A 29 31.26 2.65 -8.65
C THR A 29 30.92 3.74 -9.65
N ASP A 30 30.08 3.44 -10.65
CA ASP A 30 29.56 4.43 -11.59
C ASP A 30 28.61 5.41 -10.85
N PRO A 31 28.97 6.71 -10.76
CA PRO A 31 28.18 7.67 -9.99
C PRO A 31 26.75 7.84 -10.53
N ARG A 32 26.56 7.68 -11.84
CA ARG A 32 25.26 7.86 -12.49
C ARG A 32 24.36 6.67 -12.19
N LEU A 33 24.87 5.44 -12.29
CA LEU A 33 24.09 4.24 -11.95
C LEU A 33 23.74 4.20 -10.46
N ARG A 34 24.68 4.59 -9.59
CA ARG A 34 24.41 4.73 -8.16
C ARG A 34 23.34 5.77 -7.87
N GLN A 35 23.40 6.94 -8.51
CA GLN A 35 22.38 7.98 -8.33
C GLN A 35 21.02 7.53 -8.83
N ASN A 36 20.94 6.89 -9.99
CA ASN A 36 19.68 6.34 -10.50
C ASN A 36 19.02 5.35 -9.53
N ALA A 37 19.82 4.49 -8.88
CA ALA A 37 19.30 3.56 -7.88
C ALA A 37 18.74 4.29 -6.64
N LEU A 38 19.44 5.33 -6.17
CA LEU A 38 18.95 6.17 -5.06
C LEU A 38 17.65 6.89 -5.41
N ASP A 39 17.54 7.42 -6.63
CA ASP A 39 16.35 8.13 -7.11
C ASP A 39 15.14 7.19 -7.19
N LEU A 40 15.34 5.95 -7.66
CA LEU A 40 14.27 4.94 -7.70
C LEU A 40 13.82 4.55 -6.28
N ILE A 41 14.76 4.34 -5.35
CA ILE A 41 14.42 4.05 -3.93
C ILE A 41 13.60 5.20 -3.32
N ALA A 42 13.99 6.45 -3.58
CA ALA A 42 13.27 7.62 -3.08
C ALA A 42 11.87 7.73 -3.68
N ALA A 43 11.71 7.42 -4.98
CA ALA A 43 10.41 7.41 -5.63
C ALA A 43 9.46 6.36 -5.02
N THR A 44 9.95 5.15 -4.75
CA THR A 44 9.16 4.09 -4.10
C THR A 44 8.70 4.52 -2.71
N ARG A 45 9.59 5.10 -1.90
CA ARG A 45 9.23 5.63 -0.57
C ARG A 45 8.13 6.68 -0.64
N LYS A 46 8.23 7.62 -1.58
CA LYS A 46 7.22 8.66 -1.77
C LYS A 46 5.84 8.09 -2.11
N VAL A 47 5.78 6.99 -2.87
CA VAL A 47 4.51 6.31 -3.18
C VAL A 47 3.91 5.66 -1.92
N GLU A 48 4.72 5.01 -1.09
CA GLU A 48 4.24 4.47 0.19
C GLU A 48 3.80 5.59 1.16
N ASP A 49 4.55 6.69 1.27
CA ASP A 49 4.15 7.85 2.09
C ASP A 49 2.82 8.44 1.60
N GLN A 50 2.63 8.54 0.28
CA GLN A 50 1.36 9.00 -0.30
C GLN A 50 0.22 8.03 -0.03
N LYS A 51 0.48 6.73 -0.09
CA LYS A 51 -0.50 5.69 0.26
C LYS A 51 -0.89 5.78 1.73
N GLU A 52 0.07 5.92 2.65
CA GLU A 52 -0.19 6.11 4.08
C GLU A 52 -0.99 7.39 4.35
N MET A 53 -0.64 8.50 3.70
CA MET A 53 -1.38 9.75 3.80
C MET A 53 -2.82 9.60 3.29
N LEU A 54 -3.02 8.93 2.15
CA LEU A 54 -4.35 8.69 1.60
C LEU A 54 -5.17 7.72 2.47
N LEU A 55 -4.54 6.73 3.08
CA LEU A 55 -5.18 5.84 4.07
C LEU A 55 -5.62 6.64 5.31
N GLY A 56 -4.76 7.53 5.82
CA GLY A 56 -5.11 8.43 6.93
C GLY A 56 -6.22 9.43 6.60
N GLN A 57 -6.37 9.79 5.32
CA GLN A 57 -7.47 10.65 4.83
C GLN A 57 -8.73 9.86 4.47
N LYS A 58 -8.68 8.52 4.47
CA LYS A 58 -9.78 7.64 4.05
C LYS A 58 -10.85 7.54 5.15
N ALA A 59 -11.36 8.69 5.60
CA ALA A 59 -12.53 8.79 6.43
C ALA A 59 -13.79 8.57 5.56
N HIS A 60 -13.98 7.34 5.09
CA HIS A 60 -15.33 6.84 4.77
C HIS A 60 -15.99 6.41 6.07
N THR A 61 -16.06 7.33 7.02
CA THR A 61 -16.73 7.14 8.30
C THR A 61 -18.21 7.39 8.07
N PHE A 62 -19.02 6.37 8.29
CA PHE A 62 -20.48 6.49 8.28
C PHE A 62 -21.04 5.92 9.57
N SER A 63 -22.24 6.35 9.94
CA SER A 63 -22.88 5.89 11.16
C SER A 63 -23.65 4.60 10.90
N GLY A 64 -23.37 3.57 11.71
CA GLY A 64 -24.01 2.26 11.60
C GLY A 64 -24.27 1.63 12.97
N ARG A 65 -24.82 0.41 12.95
CA ARG A 65 -24.87 -0.47 14.13
C ARG A 65 -23.69 -1.43 14.07
N CYS A 66 -22.97 -1.57 15.18
CA CYS A 66 -21.96 -2.60 15.32
C CYS A 66 -22.61 -3.89 15.86
N ASP A 67 -22.49 -4.98 15.12
CA ASP A 67 -23.03 -6.29 15.53
C ASP A 67 -22.21 -6.93 16.67
N TRP A 68 -20.97 -6.49 16.88
CA TRP A 68 -20.09 -7.00 17.93
C TRP A 68 -20.37 -6.35 19.30
N CYS A 69 -20.24 -5.03 19.43
CA CYS A 69 -20.49 -4.32 20.69
C CYS A 69 -21.97 -3.97 20.91
N GLY A 70 -22.82 -4.12 19.89
CA GLY A 70 -24.26 -3.84 19.95
C GLY A 70 -24.62 -2.37 19.88
N THR A 71 -23.65 -1.45 19.88
CA THR A 71 -23.88 0.00 19.86
C THR A 71 -24.40 0.45 18.49
N SER A 72 -25.43 1.30 18.51
CA SER A 72 -26.01 1.94 17.33
C SER A 72 -25.47 3.36 17.15
N ASN A 73 -25.49 3.87 15.91
CA ASN A 73 -24.98 5.20 15.54
C ASN A 73 -23.50 5.41 15.87
N VAL A 74 -22.69 4.35 15.80
CA VAL A 74 -21.23 4.45 15.94
C VAL A 74 -20.59 4.70 14.59
N GLN A 75 -19.46 5.41 14.58
CA GLN A 75 -18.65 5.54 13.39
C GLN A 75 -18.07 4.18 13.01
N VAL A 76 -18.28 3.85 11.74
CA VAL A 76 -17.68 2.68 11.10
C VAL A 76 -16.93 3.10 9.86
N SER A 77 -15.78 2.48 9.62
CA SER A 77 -14.93 2.69 8.43
C SER A 77 -14.73 1.36 7.70
N TYR A 78 -14.35 1.43 6.42
CA TYR A 78 -13.96 0.23 5.69
C TYR A 78 -12.54 -0.18 6.06
N ASP A 79 -12.36 -1.47 6.37
CA ASP A 79 -11.06 -2.13 6.30
C ASP A 79 -10.87 -2.72 4.89
N TYR A 80 -9.95 -2.13 4.14
CA TYR A 80 -9.68 -2.48 2.75
C TYR A 80 -8.70 -3.65 2.59
N GLU A 81 -8.14 -4.15 3.69
CA GLU A 81 -7.24 -5.31 3.68
C GLU A 81 -8.04 -6.62 3.78
N THR A 82 -9.25 -6.56 4.36
CA THR A 82 -10.11 -7.72 4.56
C THR A 82 -11.33 -7.69 3.64
N GLU A 83 -11.48 -8.71 2.79
CA GLU A 83 -12.65 -8.90 1.92
C GLU A 83 -13.49 -10.11 2.33
N PHE A 84 -14.81 -9.98 2.23
CA PHE A 84 -15.77 -11.07 2.45
C PHE A 84 -16.76 -11.18 1.29
N GLU A 85 -17.22 -12.40 1.03
CA GLU A 85 -18.32 -12.65 0.10
C GLU A 85 -19.65 -12.71 0.87
N ALA A 86 -20.56 -11.79 0.56
CA ALA A 86 -21.89 -11.71 1.16
C ALA A 86 -22.95 -11.56 0.07
N ASN A 87 -23.94 -12.46 0.06
CA ASN A 87 -25.02 -12.46 -0.94
C ASN A 87 -24.52 -12.46 -2.40
N GLY A 88 -23.45 -13.21 -2.69
CA GLY A 88 -22.84 -13.28 -4.03
C GLY A 88 -22.12 -12.00 -4.47
N THR A 89 -21.93 -11.05 -3.56
CA THR A 89 -21.15 -9.81 -3.80
C THR A 89 -19.96 -9.78 -2.86
N LYS A 90 -18.77 -9.46 -3.39
CA LYS A 90 -17.60 -9.18 -2.56
C LYS A 90 -17.73 -7.78 -1.96
N ARG A 91 -17.49 -7.67 -0.66
CA ARG A 91 -17.43 -6.38 0.04
C ARG A 91 -16.27 -6.38 1.02
N PHE A 92 -15.72 -5.19 1.26
CA PHE A 92 -14.73 -4.97 2.30
C PHE A 92 -15.35 -5.08 3.70
N ALA A 93 -14.52 -5.42 4.66
CA ALA A 93 -14.84 -5.43 6.07
C ALA A 93 -15.21 -4.02 6.56
N LEU A 94 -15.98 -3.95 7.65
CA LEU A 94 -16.29 -2.70 8.34
C LEU A 94 -15.75 -2.79 9.76
N VAL A 95 -15.05 -1.75 10.19
CA VAL A 95 -14.46 -1.63 11.52
C VAL A 95 -15.24 -0.60 12.31
N CYS A 96 -15.57 -0.92 13.56
CA CYS A 96 -16.21 0.01 14.48
C CYS A 96 -15.16 0.72 15.32
N GLU A 97 -15.15 2.06 15.30
CA GLU A 97 -14.16 2.89 16.02
C GLU A 97 -14.17 2.59 17.54
N ALA A 98 -15.35 2.34 18.11
CA ALA A 98 -15.50 1.99 19.52
C ALA A 98 -14.96 0.59 19.87
N CYS A 99 -14.79 -0.31 18.89
CA CYS A 99 -14.21 -1.64 19.10
C CYS A 99 -12.71 -1.68 18.76
N GLU A 100 -12.26 -0.85 17.83
CA GLU A 100 -10.86 -0.74 17.41
C GLU A 100 -9.98 -0.10 18.50
N SER A 101 -10.57 0.75 19.34
CA SER A 101 -9.89 1.45 20.43
C SER A 101 -9.76 0.66 21.74
N VAL A 102 -10.15 -0.63 21.74
CA VAL A 102 -10.14 -1.54 22.90
C VAL A 102 -8.98 -2.52 22.81
#